data_AF-A0AB34HZY7-F1
#
_entry.id   AF-A0AB34HZY7-F1
#
_cell.length_a   1.000
_cell.length_b   1.000
_cell.length_c   1.000
_cell.angle_alpha   90.00
_cell.angle_beta   90.00
_cell.angle_gamma   90.00
#
_symmetry.space_group_name_H-M   'P 1'
#
loop_
_entity.id
_entity.type
_entity.pdbx_description
1 polymer ?
#
loop_
_entity_poly.entity_id
_entity_poly.type
_entity_poly.pdbx_seq_one_letter_code
_entity_poly.pdbx_strand_id
1 'polypeptide(L)'
;MLRSGVDPSVTDKREWKPVHYAAFHGRLGCLQLLIKWGCSIEDVDYNGNLPVKLLFFLSPIVHLAAMEGHLHCFKFLLSRMSSASQALKAFNDNGENVLDLAQRFFKQNILQFIQGAEYEGNDPKDQESK
;
A
#
# COMPACT_ATOMS: atom_id res chain seq x y z
N MET A 1 -0.44 -24.08 4.86
CA MET A 1 0.79 -23.29 5.14
C MET A 1 0.61 -22.34 6.32
N LEU A 2 -0.35 -21.39 6.32
CA LEU A 2 -0.51 -20.49 7.48
C LEU A 2 -0.82 -21.24 8.79
N ARG A 3 -1.70 -22.25 8.76
CA ARG A 3 -2.03 -23.08 9.94
C ARG A 3 -0.89 -23.98 10.46
N SER A 4 0.23 -24.10 9.75
CA SER A 4 1.37 -24.94 10.16
C SER A 4 2.48 -24.15 10.87
N GLY A 5 2.21 -22.92 11.33
CA GLY A 5 3.19 -22.10 12.05
C GLY A 5 4.26 -21.46 11.16
N VAL A 6 4.04 -21.41 9.84
CA VAL A 6 4.94 -20.69 8.93
C VAL A 6 4.76 -19.20 9.16
N ASP A 7 5.86 -18.50 9.42
CA ASP A 7 5.88 -17.05 9.54
C ASP A 7 5.45 -16.40 8.20
N PRO A 8 4.31 -15.67 8.16
CA PRO A 8 3.81 -15.05 6.94
C PRO A 8 4.62 -13.84 6.48
N SER A 9 5.60 -13.39 7.27
CA SER A 9 6.44 -12.23 6.98
C SER A 9 7.76 -12.57 6.26
N VAL A 10 8.02 -13.85 6.03
CA VAL A 10 9.22 -14.32 5.30
C VAL A 10 9.27 -13.73 3.90
N THR A 11 10.43 -13.20 3.53
CA THR A 11 10.69 -12.65 2.21
C THR A 11 11.37 -13.65 1.28
N ASP A 12 11.21 -13.47 -0.03
CA ASP A 12 11.98 -14.19 -1.04
C ASP A 12 13.31 -13.49 -1.35
N LYS A 13 14.05 -13.98 -2.36
CA LYS A 13 15.34 -13.38 -2.80
C LYS A 13 15.22 -11.95 -3.34
N ARG A 14 14.01 -11.48 -3.60
CA ARG A 14 13.69 -10.10 -4.04
C ARG A 14 13.11 -9.28 -2.89
N GLU A 15 13.23 -9.78 -1.66
CA GLU A 15 12.63 -9.20 -0.47
C GLU A 15 11.08 -9.10 -0.52
N TRP A 16 10.43 -9.89 -1.37
CA TRP A 16 8.96 -9.90 -1.46
C TRP A 16 8.35 -10.82 -0.42
N LYS A 17 7.64 -10.21 0.53
CA LYS A 17 6.65 -10.89 1.39
C LYS A 17 5.44 -11.37 0.58
N PRO A 18 4.72 -12.41 1.06
CA PRO A 18 3.45 -12.86 0.48
C PRO A 18 2.41 -11.75 0.24
N VAL A 19 2.40 -10.70 1.06
CA VAL A 19 1.50 -9.55 0.89
C VAL A 19 1.77 -8.73 -0.38
N HIS A 20 3.03 -8.66 -0.84
CA HIS A 20 3.37 -8.00 -2.11
C HIS A 20 2.73 -8.75 -3.28
N TYR A 21 2.88 -10.08 -3.31
CA TYR A 21 2.26 -10.93 -4.33
C TYR A 21 0.72 -10.83 -4.30
N ALA A 22 0.12 -10.81 -3.11
CA ALA A 22 -1.34 -10.68 -2.99
C ALA A 22 -1.84 -9.33 -3.52
N ALA A 23 -1.13 -8.24 -3.25
CA ALA A 23 -1.47 -6.91 -3.76
C ALA A 23 -1.25 -6.80 -5.27
N PHE A 24 -0.11 -7.26 -5.77
CA PHE A 24 0.25 -7.25 -7.19
C PHE A 24 -0.72 -8.08 -8.05
N HIS A 25 -1.23 -9.20 -7.54
CA HIS A 25 -2.22 -10.03 -8.25
C HIS A 25 -3.69 -9.75 -7.88
N GLY A 26 -3.96 -8.68 -7.11
CA GLY A 26 -5.33 -8.28 -6.79
C GLY A 26 -6.10 -9.24 -5.89
N ARG A 27 -5.38 -10.06 -5.12
CA ARG A 27 -5.95 -11.12 -4.26
C ARG A 27 -6.33 -10.57 -2.89
N LEU A 28 -7.40 -9.77 -2.82
CA LEU A 28 -7.85 -9.12 -1.58
C LEU A 28 -8.03 -10.11 -0.42
N GLY A 29 -8.66 -11.26 -0.65
CA GLY A 29 -8.87 -12.25 0.42
C GLY A 29 -7.56 -12.83 0.97
N CYS A 30 -6.56 -13.04 0.11
CA CYS A 30 -5.23 -13.45 0.54
C CYS A 30 -4.55 -12.33 1.33
N LEU A 31 -4.66 -11.08 0.84
CA LEU A 31 -4.09 -9.90 1.49
C LEU A 31 -4.67 -9.70 2.89
N GLN A 32 -5.99 -9.77 3.03
CA GLN A 32 -6.70 -9.70 4.32
C GLN A 32 -6.26 -10.81 5.27
N LEU A 33 -6.14 -12.04 4.77
CA LEU A 33 -5.72 -13.17 5.58
C LEU A 33 -4.28 -13.00 6.06
N LEU A 34 -3.34 -12.63 5.18
CA LEU A 34 -1.94 -12.44 5.54
C LEU A 34 -1.74 -11.34 6.59
N ILE A 35 -2.44 -10.22 6.45
CA ILE A 35 -2.40 -9.12 7.42
C ILE A 35 -3.02 -9.55 8.76
N LYS A 36 -4.13 -10.29 8.74
CA LYS A 36 -4.75 -10.85 9.95
C LYS A 36 -3.81 -11.80 10.70
N TRP A 37 -2.90 -12.47 10.00
CA TRP A 37 -1.91 -13.38 10.57
C TRP A 37 -0.61 -12.68 10.99
N GLY A 38 -0.58 -11.33 11.02
CA GLY A 38 0.53 -10.55 11.55
C GLY A 38 1.55 -10.12 10.51
N CYS A 39 1.27 -10.26 9.20
CA CYS A 39 2.15 -9.67 8.19
C CYS A 39 2.00 -8.14 8.21
N SER A 40 3.09 -7.45 8.56
CA SER A 40 3.17 -5.99 8.50
C SER A 40 3.01 -5.50 7.06
N ILE A 41 2.25 -4.42 6.91
CA ILE A 41 2.09 -3.66 5.66
C ILE A 41 3.05 -2.47 5.58
N GLU A 42 3.49 -2.01 6.75
CA GLU A 42 4.46 -0.97 6.97
C GLU A 42 5.61 -1.69 7.67
N ASP A 43 6.58 -2.17 6.90
CA ASP A 43 7.89 -2.37 7.51
C ASP A 43 8.38 -0.94 7.74
N VAL A 44 8.49 -0.53 9.00
CA VAL A 44 9.22 0.67 9.39
C VAL A 44 10.52 0.20 10.04
N ASP A 45 11.61 0.94 9.85
CA ASP A 45 12.82 0.70 10.61
C ASP A 45 12.61 1.02 12.10
N TYR A 46 13.60 0.70 12.94
CA TYR A 46 13.55 0.95 14.40
C TYR A 46 13.36 2.44 14.78
N ASN A 47 13.43 3.36 13.80
CA ASN A 47 13.27 4.79 13.98
C ASN A 47 11.88 5.28 13.52
N GLY A 48 10.97 4.37 13.15
CA GLY A 48 9.62 4.73 12.68
C GLY A 48 9.60 5.33 11.28
N ASN A 49 10.71 5.29 10.55
CA ASN A 49 10.74 5.65 9.14
C ASN A 49 10.34 4.42 8.33
N LEU A 50 9.63 4.59 7.20
CA LEU A 50 9.68 3.56 6.16
C LEU A 50 11.17 3.29 5.91
N PRO A 51 11.65 2.03 5.88
CA PRO A 51 13.05 1.69 5.79
C PRO A 51 13.58 2.32 4.50
N VAL A 52 14.25 3.45 4.66
CA VAL A 52 14.87 4.23 3.58
C VAL A 52 16.11 3.52 3.02
N LYS A 53 16.22 2.20 3.23
CA LYS A 53 17.45 1.47 2.99
C LYS A 53 17.25 -0.03 2.81
N LEU A 54 16.49 -0.45 1.80
CA LEU A 54 16.82 -1.67 1.05
C LEU A 54 16.49 -1.46 -0.43
N LEU A 55 17.55 -1.45 -1.22
CA LEU A 55 17.60 -1.08 -2.63
C LEU A 55 16.62 -1.89 -3.50
N PHE A 56 15.96 -1.20 -4.43
CA PHE A 56 15.41 -1.70 -5.69
C PHE A 56 14.10 -2.50 -5.65
N PHE A 57 13.62 -2.99 -4.50
CA PHE A 57 12.50 -3.95 -4.50
C PHE A 57 11.41 -3.76 -3.44
N LEU A 58 11.58 -2.83 -2.49
CA LEU A 58 10.56 -2.49 -1.49
C LEU A 58 9.63 -1.37 -2.00
N SER A 59 9.07 -1.54 -3.21
CA SER A 59 7.97 -0.67 -3.64
C SER A 59 6.83 -0.86 -2.63
N PRO A 60 6.27 0.22 -2.05
CA PRO A 60 5.23 0.08 -1.04
C PRO A 60 4.09 -0.78 -1.60
N ILE A 61 3.53 -1.67 -0.79
CA ILE A 61 2.51 -2.64 -1.24
C ILE A 61 1.33 -1.93 -1.93
N VAL A 62 1.07 -0.68 -1.54
CA VAL A 62 0.07 0.21 -2.15
C VAL A 62 0.42 0.65 -3.58
N HIS A 63 1.69 0.87 -3.91
CA HIS A 63 2.17 1.16 -5.28
C HIS A 63 1.93 -0.03 -6.20
N LEU A 64 2.15 -1.26 -5.75
CA LEU A 64 1.85 -2.46 -6.55
C LEU A 64 0.36 -2.57 -6.87
N ALA A 65 -0.51 -2.34 -5.88
CA ALA A 65 -1.95 -2.33 -6.10
C ALA A 65 -2.40 -1.19 -7.04
N ALA A 66 -1.78 -0.01 -6.93
CA ALA A 66 -2.05 1.14 -7.81
C ALA A 66 -1.61 0.87 -9.25
N MET A 67 -0.38 0.38 -9.42
CA MET A 67 0.25 0.06 -10.69
C MET A 67 -0.55 -0.93 -11.50
N GLU A 68 -1.15 -1.94 -10.85
CA GLU A 68 -1.96 -2.96 -11.49
C GLU A 68 -3.45 -2.58 -11.58
N GLY A 69 -3.88 -1.54 -10.86
CA GLY A 69 -5.27 -1.07 -10.86
C GLY A 69 -6.20 -1.89 -9.97
N HIS A 70 -5.66 -2.56 -8.95
CA HIS A 70 -6.42 -3.38 -8.02
C HIS A 70 -7.06 -2.54 -6.92
N LEU A 71 -8.11 -1.79 -7.29
CA LEU A 71 -8.77 -0.80 -6.45
C LEU A 71 -9.17 -1.31 -5.06
N HIS A 72 -9.70 -2.53 -4.96
CA HIS A 72 -10.11 -3.06 -3.65
C HIS A 72 -8.92 -3.38 -2.74
N CYS A 73 -7.82 -3.90 -3.29
CA CYS A 73 -6.57 -4.06 -2.54
C CYS A 73 -6.01 -2.70 -2.15
N PHE A 74 -6.02 -1.73 -3.07
CA PHE A 74 -5.54 -0.36 -2.84
C PHE A 74 -6.30 0.32 -1.69
N LYS A 75 -7.64 0.33 -1.73
CA LYS A 75 -8.51 0.85 -0.66
C LYS A 75 -8.25 0.16 0.67
N PHE A 76 -8.16 -1.17 0.65
CA PHE A 76 -7.92 -1.94 1.86
C PHE A 76 -6.56 -1.61 2.48
N LEU A 77 -5.49 -1.53 1.68
CA LEU A 77 -4.16 -1.15 2.17
C LEU A 77 -4.17 0.24 2.81
N LEU A 78 -4.73 1.24 2.13
CA LEU A 78 -4.84 2.60 2.67
C LEU A 78 -5.64 2.64 3.99
N SER A 79 -6.71 1.84 4.12
CA SER A 79 -7.50 1.77 5.36
C SER A 79 -6.76 1.14 6.55
N ARG A 80 -5.67 0.41 6.27
CA ARG A 80 -4.86 -0.27 7.29
C ARG A 80 -3.59 0.51 7.64
N MET A 81 -3.15 1.39 6.75
CA MET A 81 -1.97 2.24 6.93
C MET A 81 -2.21 3.31 7.99
N SER A 82 -1.16 3.65 8.72
CA SER A 82 -1.21 4.63 9.82
C SER A 82 -1.49 6.05 9.30
N SER A 83 -1.06 6.35 8.07
CA SER A 83 -1.30 7.61 7.39
C SER A 83 -1.51 7.40 5.89
N ALA A 84 -2.78 7.37 5.47
CA ALA A 84 -3.14 7.24 4.05
C ALA A 84 -2.54 8.38 3.20
N SER A 85 -2.51 9.62 3.72
CA SER A 85 -1.95 10.78 3.00
C SER A 85 -0.45 10.62 2.74
N GLN A 86 0.32 10.13 3.72
CA GLN A 86 1.75 9.88 3.54
C GLN A 86 1.99 8.74 2.55
N ALA A 87 1.17 7.69 2.59
CA ALA A 87 1.26 6.57 1.66
C ALA A 87 1.01 6.99 0.20
N LEU A 88 0.05 7.89 -0.04
CA LEU A 88 -0.22 8.44 -1.38
C LEU A 88 0.93 9.29 -1.92
N LYS A 89 1.63 10.03 -1.05
CA LYS A 89 2.75 10.91 -1.40
C LYS A 89 4.11 10.21 -1.43
N ALA A 90 4.18 8.97 -0.96
CA ALA A 90 5.42 8.21 -0.93
C ALA A 90 5.90 7.91 -2.36
N PHE A 91 7.18 8.08 -2.61
CA PHE A 91 7.82 7.76 -3.88
C PHE A 91 8.48 6.39 -3.80
N ASN A 92 8.44 5.64 -4.91
CA ASN A 92 9.23 4.42 -5.08
C ASN A 92 10.65 4.76 -5.57
N ASP A 93 11.47 3.73 -5.80
CA ASP A 93 12.86 3.87 -6.27
C ASP A 93 12.99 4.50 -7.67
N ASN A 94 11.91 4.48 -8.46
CA ASN A 94 11.86 5.17 -9.76
C ASN A 94 11.49 6.65 -9.64
N GLY A 95 11.28 7.15 -8.41
CA GLY A 95 10.79 8.50 -8.16
C GLY A 95 9.31 8.69 -8.48
N GLU A 96 8.52 7.60 -8.48
CA GLU A 96 7.10 7.61 -8.82
C GLU A 96 6.24 7.37 -7.57
N ASN A 97 5.23 8.22 -7.36
CA ASN A 97 4.19 7.97 -6.37
C ASN A 97 3.04 7.12 -6.97
N VAL A 98 2.02 6.81 -6.15
CA VAL A 98 0.88 5.99 -6.61
C VAL A 98 0.03 6.66 -7.69
N LEU A 99 -0.03 7.99 -7.72
CA LEU A 99 -0.70 8.77 -8.76
C LEU A 99 0.07 8.67 -10.08
N ASP A 100 1.39 8.84 -10.04
CA ASP A 100 2.27 8.71 -11.21
C ASP A 100 2.15 7.33 -11.84
N LEU A 101 2.17 6.27 -11.03
CA LEU A 101 1.99 4.89 -11.49
C LEU A 101 0.59 4.67 -12.10
N ALA A 102 -0.45 5.14 -11.42
CA ALA A 102 -1.81 5.01 -11.93
C ALA A 102 -1.99 5.77 -13.25
N GLN A 103 -1.35 6.93 -13.42
CA GLN A 103 -1.37 7.68 -14.66
C GLN A 103 -0.57 6.99 -15.76
N ARG A 104 0.66 6.55 -15.48
CA ARG A 104 1.56 5.88 -16.44
C ARG A 104 0.99 4.57 -16.97
N PHE A 105 0.29 3.81 -16.13
CA PHE A 105 -0.34 2.54 -16.50
C PHE A 105 -1.84 2.64 -16.78
N PHE A 106 -2.38 3.85 -16.93
CA PHE A 106 -3.77 4.12 -17.31
C PHE A 106 -4.83 3.48 -16.37
N LYS A 107 -4.54 3.43 -15.07
CA LYS A 107 -5.43 2.85 -14.04
C LYS A 107 -6.45 3.87 -13.56
N GLN A 108 -7.43 4.15 -14.43
CA GLN A 108 -8.48 5.16 -14.23
C GLN A 108 -9.27 4.99 -12.92
N ASN A 109 -9.52 3.75 -12.53
CA ASN A 109 -10.23 3.43 -11.28
C ASN A 109 -9.45 3.86 -10.02
N ILE A 110 -8.12 3.82 -10.05
CA ILE A 110 -7.25 4.32 -8.98
C ILE A 110 -7.21 5.85 -9.02
N LEU A 111 -7.05 6.45 -10.20
CA LEU A 111 -7.03 7.91 -10.37
C LEU A 111 -8.32 8.56 -9.84
N GLN A 112 -9.48 8.04 -10.23
CA GLN A 112 -10.78 8.53 -9.75
C GLN A 112 -10.91 8.42 -8.23
N PHE A 113 -10.38 7.34 -7.65
CA PHE A 113 -10.42 7.16 -6.21
C PHE A 113 -9.49 8.13 -5.46
N ILE A 114 -8.26 8.34 -5.95
CA ILE A 114 -7.32 9.29 -5.34
C ILE A 114 -7.89 10.72 -5.43
N GLN A 115 -8.36 11.13 -6.59
CA GLN A 115 -8.99 12.44 -6.79
C GLN A 115 -10.21 12.60 -5.89
N GLY A 116 -11.09 11.60 -5.81
CA GLY A 116 -12.25 11.62 -4.92
C GLY A 116 -11.88 11.72 -3.43
N ALA A 117 -10.81 11.05 -2.99
CA ALA A 117 -10.34 11.12 -1.61
C ALA A 117 -9.75 12.49 -1.24
N GLU A 118 -9.15 13.21 -2.19
CA GLU A 118 -8.65 14.58 -1.99
C GLU A 118 -9.79 15.61 -1.81
N TYR A 119 -10.99 15.31 -2.30
CA TYR A 119 -12.17 16.16 -2.09
C TYR A 119 -12.83 15.94 -0.72
N GLU A 120 -12.85 14.72 -0.19
CA GLU A 120 -13.41 14.45 1.14
C GLU A 120 -12.52 14.98 2.28
N GLY A 121 -11.20 15.03 2.10
CA GLY A 121 -10.26 15.60 3.08
C GLY A 121 -10.20 17.14 3.11
N ASN A 122 -10.90 17.83 2.19
CA ASN A 122 -10.95 19.29 2.08
C ASN A 122 -12.34 19.86 2.41
N ASP A 123 -13.27 19.07 2.97
CA ASP A 123 -14.58 19.59 3.36
C ASP A 123 -14.40 20.65 4.48
N PRO A 124 -14.78 21.92 4.28
CA PRO A 124 -14.58 23.01 5.27
C PRO A 124 -15.32 22.82 6.61
N LYS A 125 -16.03 21.70 6.80
CA LYS A 125 -16.90 21.46 7.95
C LYS A 125 -16.17 21.00 9.21
N ASP A 126 -14.91 20.62 9.13
CA ASP A 126 -14.11 20.22 10.30
C ASP A 126 -13.40 21.40 11.00
N GLN A 127 -13.57 22.65 10.52
CA GLN A 127 -13.07 23.85 11.21
C GLN A 127 -14.06 24.45 12.23
N GLU A 128 -15.23 23.85 12.44
CA GLU A 128 -16.25 24.41 13.34
C GLU A 128 -16.71 23.41 14.41
N SER A 129 -15.79 22.95 15.26
CA SER A 129 -16.05 22.63 16.69
C SER A 129 -14.82 22.05 17.39
N LYS A 130 -13.96 22.92 17.93
CA LYS A 130 -13.58 23.00 19.36
C LYS A 130 -12.39 23.91 19.59
#